data_AF-J9DNJ5-F1
#
_entry.id   AF-J9DNJ5-F1
#
_cell.length_a   1.000
_cell.length_b   1.000
_cell.length_c   1.000
_cell.angle_alpha   90.00
_cell.angle_beta   90.00
_cell.angle_gamma   90.00
#
_symmetry.space_group_name_H-M   'P 1'
#
loop_
_entity.id
_entity.type
_entity.pdbx_description
1 polymer ?
#
loop_
_entity_poly.entity_id
_entity_poly.type
_entity_poly.pdbx_seq_one_letter_code
_entity_poly.pdbx_strand_id
1 'polypeptide(L)'
;MLRAYGLNVQGLMVLLAERESVYRLLAQAKPDNLHKQTHKYSIDPRTRYISLEMAVQPHEISHLIDTDNPRNVETNKALPLRITKAADRVSGTYIK
;
A
#
# COMPACT_ATOMS: atom_id res chain seq x y z
N MET A 1 -4.65 -0.70 1.86
CA MET A 1 -4.52 -0.88 3.33
C MET A 1 -5.71 -1.62 3.93
N LEU A 2 -6.86 -0.98 4.21
CA LEU A 2 -8.00 -1.61 4.92
C LEU A 2 -8.47 -2.94 4.31
N ARG A 3 -8.60 -3.02 2.98
CA ARG A 3 -8.93 -4.29 2.29
C ARG A 3 -7.92 -5.41 2.61
N ALA A 4 -6.63 -5.11 2.55
CA ALA A 4 -5.58 -6.09 2.79
C ALA A 4 -5.46 -6.46 4.29
N TYR A 5 -5.75 -5.51 5.18
CA TYR A 5 -5.88 -5.75 6.62
C TYR A 5 -7.04 -6.71 6.92
N GLY A 6 -8.24 -6.46 6.38
CA GLY A 6 -9.41 -7.31 6.58
C GLY A 6 -9.27 -8.72 5.99
N LEU A 7 -8.49 -8.88 4.91
CA LEU A 7 -8.19 -10.18 4.33
C LEU A 7 -7.04 -10.92 5.04
N ASN A 8 -6.36 -10.27 6.00
CA ASN A 8 -5.24 -10.81 6.77
C ASN A 8 -4.11 -11.43 5.90
N VAL A 9 -3.86 -10.85 4.72
CA VAL A 9 -2.91 -11.40 3.72
C VAL A 9 -1.47 -11.02 4.04
N GLN A 10 -1.27 -9.94 4.79
CA GLN A 10 0.05 -9.38 5.09
C GLN A 10 0.13 -8.92 6.54
N GLY A 11 1.34 -8.99 7.11
CA GLY A 11 1.59 -8.50 8.47
C GLY A 11 1.38 -6.99 8.58
N LEU A 12 0.98 -6.53 9.77
CA LEU A 12 0.66 -5.12 10.06
C LEU A 12 1.78 -4.16 9.63
N MET A 13 3.03 -4.53 9.91
CA MET A 13 4.21 -3.70 9.58
C MET A 13 4.40 -3.50 8.07
N VAL A 14 4.18 -4.54 7.28
CA VAL A 14 4.25 -4.47 5.82
C VAL A 14 3.13 -3.58 5.27
N LEU A 15 1.92 -3.69 5.83
CA LEU A 15 0.77 -2.88 5.42
C LEU A 15 0.99 -1.39 5.71
N LEU A 16 1.55 -1.06 6.88
CA LEU A 16 1.86 0.31 7.25
C LEU A 16 2.98 0.88 6.39
N ALA A 17 4.03 0.11 6.10
CA ALA A 17 5.13 0.55 5.26
C ALA A 17 4.69 0.82 3.82
N GLU A 18 3.80 0.00 3.27
CA GLU A 18 3.14 0.27 1.99
C GLU A 18 2.30 1.56 2.07
N ARG A 19 1.53 1.74 3.16
CA ARG A 19 0.69 2.92 3.35
C ARG A 19 1.51 4.21 3.41
N GLU A 20 2.62 4.21 4.12
CA GLU A 20 3.53 5.35 4.24
C GLU A 20 4.27 5.63 2.94
N SER A 21 4.65 4.60 2.19
CA SER A 21 5.21 4.77 0.84
C SER A 21 4.26 5.53 -0.08
N VAL A 22 2.98 5.16 -0.08
CA VAL A 22 1.94 5.88 -0.86
C VAL A 22 1.70 7.27 -0.30
N TYR A 23 1.81 7.47 1.02
CA TYR A 23 1.62 8.79 1.63
C TYR A 23 2.69 9.79 1.19
N ARG A 24 3.95 9.37 1.05
CA ARG A 24 5.03 10.23 0.54
C ARG A 24 4.77 10.75 -0.87
N LEU A 25 4.10 9.97 -1.74
CA LEU A 25 3.75 10.40 -3.09
C LEU A 25 2.73 11.55 -3.11
N LEU A 26 1.95 11.73 -2.04
CA LEU A 26 0.95 12.79 -1.96
C LEU A 26 1.59 14.18 -2.01
N ALA A 27 2.75 14.37 -1.38
CA ALA A 27 3.49 15.63 -1.42
C ALA A 27 3.98 16.00 -2.83
N GLN A 28 4.07 15.01 -3.74
CA GLN A 28 4.54 15.16 -5.11
C GLN A 28 3.41 14.99 -6.15
N ALA A 29 2.14 14.97 -5.71
CA ALA A 29 0.97 14.74 -6.55
C ALA A 29 0.66 15.95 -7.43
N LYS A 30 1.46 16.11 -8.49
CA LYS A 30 1.23 17.06 -9.58
C LYS A 30 0.53 16.35 -10.74
N PRO A 31 -0.20 17.09 -11.61
CA PRO A 31 -0.84 16.52 -12.79
C PRO A 31 0.10 15.66 -13.65
N ASP A 32 1.39 15.98 -13.68
CA ASP A 32 2.41 15.26 -14.44
C ASP A 32 2.76 13.88 -13.87
N ASN A 33 2.58 13.68 -12.56
CA ASN A 33 2.90 12.42 -11.86
C ASN A 33 1.67 11.51 -11.67
N LEU A 34 0.50 11.95 -12.14
CA LEU A 34 -0.79 11.28 -12.04
C LEU A 34 -1.22 10.72 -13.39
N HIS A 35 -1.89 9.58 -13.39
CA HIS A 35 -2.48 9.02 -14.61
C HIS A 35 -3.59 9.92 -15.15
N LYS A 36 -3.59 10.22 -16.45
CA LYS A 36 -4.62 11.07 -17.08
C LYS A 36 -6.00 10.41 -17.17
N GLN A 37 -6.07 9.08 -17.07
CA GLN A 37 -7.32 8.31 -17.17
C GLN A 37 -8.07 8.28 -15.83
N THR A 38 -8.61 9.44 -15.41
CA THR A 38 -9.32 9.60 -14.12
C THR A 38 -10.51 8.65 -13.96
N HIS A 39 -11.21 8.31 -15.04
CA HIS A 39 -12.30 7.34 -15.06
C HIS A 39 -11.89 5.90 -14.67
N LYS A 40 -10.59 5.58 -14.68
CA LYS A 40 -10.05 4.27 -14.26
C LYS A 40 -9.53 4.27 -12.82
N TYR A 41 -9.64 5.39 -12.10
CA TYR A 41 -9.13 5.49 -10.74
C TYR A 41 -9.89 4.53 -9.82
N SER A 42 -9.13 3.85 -8.98
CA SER A 42 -9.64 2.90 -8.00
C SER A 42 -8.87 3.06 -6.68
N ILE A 43 -9.25 2.25 -5.69
CA ILE A 43 -8.55 2.16 -4.42
C ILE A 43 -7.08 1.76 -4.59
N ASP A 44 -6.76 1.02 -5.66
CA ASP A 44 -5.39 0.66 -6.02
C ASP A 44 -4.59 1.92 -6.41
N PRO A 45 -3.53 2.29 -5.66
CA PRO A 45 -2.72 3.46 -5.95
C PRO A 45 -2.07 3.45 -7.35
N ARG A 46 -1.85 2.27 -7.95
CA ARG A 46 -1.29 2.16 -9.32
C ARG A 46 -2.20 2.71 -10.40
N THR A 47 -3.50 2.75 -10.15
CA THR A 47 -4.44 3.35 -11.09
C THR A 47 -4.35 4.88 -11.10
N ARG A 48 -3.69 5.46 -10.08
CA ARG A 48 -3.63 6.91 -9.86
C ARG A 48 -2.24 7.49 -10.08
N TYR A 49 -1.19 6.88 -9.52
CA TYR A 49 0.19 7.34 -9.62
C TYR A 49 0.94 6.61 -10.74
N ILE A 50 1.70 7.35 -11.55
CA ILE A 50 2.47 6.79 -12.68
C ILE A 50 3.65 5.95 -12.18
N SER A 51 4.42 6.50 -11.22
CA SER A 51 5.47 5.77 -10.52
C SER A 51 5.00 5.44 -9.11
N LEU A 52 5.03 4.15 -8.77
CA LEU A 52 4.75 3.67 -7.43
C LEU A 52 6.02 3.00 -6.90
N GLU A 53 6.80 3.76 -6.14
CA GLU A 53 7.97 3.24 -5.44
C GLU A 53 7.59 2.92 -3.99
N MET A 54 7.87 1.69 -3.56
CA MET A 54 7.73 1.30 -2.17
C MET A 54 8.99 1.72 -1.41
N ALA A 55 9.10 3.03 -1.18
CA ALA A 55 10.31 3.66 -0.67
C ALA A 55 10.47 3.57 0.85
N VAL A 56 9.44 3.16 1.60
CA VAL A 56 9.46 3.11 3.07
C VAL A 56 9.58 1.66 3.53
N GLN A 57 10.63 1.35 4.28
CA GLN A 57 10.84 0.02 4.85
C GLN A 57 10.15 -0.13 6.22
N PRO A 58 9.75 -1.34 6.64
CA PRO A 58 9.01 -1.51 7.89
C PRO A 58 9.78 -1.13 9.16
N HIS A 59 11.11 -1.18 9.14
CA HIS A 59 11.91 -0.70 10.28
C HIS A 59 11.83 0.82 10.46
N GLU A 60 11.71 1.59 9.36
CA GLU A 60 11.65 3.06 9.39
C GLU A 60 10.38 3.58 10.07
N ILE A 61 9.31 2.77 10.09
CA ILE A 61 7.98 3.15 10.60
C ILE A 61 7.59 2.41 11.88
N SER A 62 8.52 1.67 12.48
CA SER A 62 8.29 0.92 13.72
C SER A 62 7.76 1.82 14.85
N HIS A 63 8.21 3.07 14.89
CA HIS A 63 7.78 4.11 15.83
C HIS A 63 6.32 4.56 15.66
N LEU A 64 5.64 4.19 14.57
CA LEU A 64 4.22 4.50 14.35
C LEU A 64 3.29 3.47 15.00
N ILE A 65 3.81 2.34 15.48
CA ILE A 65 3.04 1.36 16.24
C ILE A 65 3.16 1.67 17.73
N ASP A 66 2.01 1.91 18.36
CA ASP A 66 1.89 1.86 19.81
C ASP A 66 1.54 0.42 20.23
N THR A 67 2.46 -0.25 20.92
CA THR A 67 2.27 -1.61 21.44
C THR A 67 2.94 -1.75 22.81
N ASP A 68 2.28 -2.49 23.68
CA ASP A 68 2.78 -2.94 24.98
C ASP A 68 3.93 -3.97 24.86
N ASN A 69 4.12 -4.58 23.68
CA ASN A 69 5.17 -5.57 23.43
C ASN A 69 5.98 -5.26 22.16
N PRO A 70 6.93 -4.31 22.22
CA PRO A 70 7.72 -3.88 21.06
C PRO A 70 8.62 -4.97 20.49
N ARG A 71 8.92 -6.02 21.26
CA ARG A 71 9.74 -7.16 20.80
C ARG A 71 9.01 -8.05 19.79
N ASN A 72 7.68 -8.00 19.75
CA ASN A 72 6.86 -8.79 18.85
C ASN A 72 6.61 -8.09 17.50
N VAL A 73 7.16 -6.90 17.29
CA VAL A 73 6.98 -6.14 16.05
C VAL A 73 7.99 -6.62 15.00
N GLU A 74 7.49 -7.30 13.97
CA GLU A 74 8.31 -7.76 12.84
C GLU A 74 8.76 -6.59 11.94
N THR A 75 9.94 -6.02 12.20
CA THR A 75 10.50 -4.88 11.44
C THR A 75 11.38 -5.26 10.25
N ASN A 76 11.93 -6.48 10.23
CA ASN A 76 12.89 -6.94 9.22
C ASN A 76 12.23 -7.63 8.02
N LYS A 77 10.90 -7.64 7.95
CA LYS A 77 10.18 -8.27 6.84
C LYS A 77 10.31 -7.40 5.60
N ALA A 78 10.92 -7.92 4.55
CA ALA A 78 11.00 -7.20 3.29
C ALA A 78 9.59 -6.92 2.75
N LEU A 79 9.39 -5.72 2.24
CA LEU A 79 8.20 -5.41 1.47
C LEU A 79 8.15 -6.35 0.26
N PRO A 80 7.05 -7.08 0.04
CA PRO A 80 6.90 -7.75 -1.23
C PRO A 80 6.93 -6.66 -2.29
N LEU A 81 7.89 -6.71 -3.21
CA LEU A 81 7.74 -6.08 -4.52
C LEU A 81 6.42 -6.66 -5.03
N ARG A 82 5.31 -5.94 -4.90
CA ARG A 82 4.03 -6.45 -5.39
C ARG A 82 4.14 -6.41 -6.91
N ILE A 83 4.78 -7.40 -7.53
CA ILE A 83 4.65 -7.71 -8.94
C ILE A 83 3.32 -8.46 -9.05
N THR A 84 2.22 -7.83 -8.63
CA THR A 84 0.90 -8.38 -8.88
C THR A 84 0.60 -8.03 -10.33
N LYS A 85 0.82 -9.02 -11.20
CA LYS A 85 0.14 -9.08 -12.50
C LYS A 85 -1.34 -8.77 -12.25
N ALA A 86 -1.97 -8.06 -13.18
CA ALA A 86 -3.36 -7.59 -13.12
C ALA A 86 -4.46 -8.66 -12.86
N ALA A 87 -4.09 -9.89 -12.52
CA ALA A 87 -4.93 -11.06 -12.31
C ALA A 87 -5.64 -11.10 -10.94
N ASP A 88 -5.23 -10.30 -9.94
CA ASP A 88 -5.92 -10.27 -8.63
C ASP A 88 -7.11 -9.28 -8.61
N ARG A 89 -7.62 -8.94 -9.80
CA ARG A 89 -8.88 -8.21 -9.96
C ARG A 89 -9.99 -9.12 -9.45
N VAL A 90 -10.48 -8.83 -8.25
CA VAL A 90 -11.79 -9.30 -7.78
C VAL A 90 -12.77 -9.14 -8.93
N SER A 91 -13.27 -10.26 -9.45
CA SER A 91 -14.37 -10.26 -10.40
C SER A 91 -15.49 -9.44 -9.79
N GLY A 92 -15.92 -8.40 -10.51
CA GLY A 92 -17.04 -7.58 -10.10
C GLY A 92 -18.29 -8.41 -9.94
N THR A 93 -18.60 -8.79 -8.71
CA THR A 93 -19.93 -9.24 -8.32
C THR A 93 -20.28 -8.51 -7.03
N TYR A 94 -20.58 -7.22 -7.16
CA TYR A 94 -21.35 -6.51 -6.16
C TYR A 94 -22.74 -6.25 -6.76
N ILE A 95 -23.68 -7.03 -6.23
CA ILE A 95 -25.11 -6.77 -6.04
C ILE A 95 -25.96 -6.62 -7.32
N LYS A 96 -26.85 -7.60 -7.54
CA LYS A 96 -28.00 -7.50 -8.42
C LYS A 96 -29.20 -7.02 -7.61
#